data_AF-A0A329I1E3-F1
#
_entry.id   AF-A0A329I1E3-F1
#
_cell.length_a   1.000
_cell.length_b   1.000
_cell.length_c   1.000
_cell.angle_alpha   90.00
_cell.angle_beta   90.00
_cell.angle_gamma   90.00
#
_symmetry.space_group_name_H-M   'P 1'
#
loop_
_entity.id
_entity.type
_entity.pdbx_description
1 polymer ?
#
loop_
_entity_poly.entity_id
_entity_poly.type
_entity_poly.pdbx_seq_one_letter_code
_entity_poly.pdbx_strand_id
1 'polypeptide(L)'
;MDTSSPPRELPDEAPKPSVKRLAGAVVGLLQSHLELLGIEVQEEKVRTFQLFLFTGLSLIFGLLVLVGVSAAVIIAFWDTYRMAATLGLCAFYAVALAICILRALSLVKGAAPFHATLEELNRNRERLLP
;
A
#
# COMPACT_ATOMS: atom_id res chain seq x y z
N MET A 1 14.74 -11.37 -81.48
CA MET A 1 15.53 -10.63 -80.49
C MET A 1 14.54 -9.94 -79.59
N ASP A 2 14.28 -10.60 -78.46
CA ASP A 2 13.34 -10.24 -77.40
C ASP A 2 13.56 -8.84 -76.84
N THR A 3 12.49 -8.17 -76.42
CA THR A 3 12.44 -7.40 -75.16
C THR A 3 10.97 -7.19 -74.75
N SER A 4 10.31 -8.27 -74.36
CA SER A 4 9.14 -8.20 -73.47
C SER A 4 9.58 -7.60 -72.14
N SER A 5 9.22 -6.34 -71.89
CA SER A 5 9.44 -5.69 -70.59
C SER A 5 8.56 -6.38 -69.53
N PRO A 6 9.08 -6.74 -68.35
CA PRO A 6 8.26 -7.34 -67.30
C PRO A 6 7.38 -6.27 -66.63
N PRO A 7 6.15 -6.62 -66.22
CA PRO A 7 5.33 -5.74 -65.40
C PRO A 7 5.98 -5.54 -64.02
N ARG A 8 6.02 -4.28 -63.54
CA ARG A 8 6.50 -3.95 -62.20
C ARG A 8 5.50 -4.49 -61.17
N GLU A 9 5.89 -5.50 -60.41
CA GLU A 9 5.14 -5.92 -59.24
C GLU A 9 5.17 -4.79 -58.20
N LEU A 10 3.99 -4.34 -57.76
CA LEU A 10 3.89 -3.41 -56.64
C LEU A 10 4.46 -4.08 -55.39
N PRO A 11 5.25 -3.36 -54.57
CA PRO A 11 5.63 -3.84 -53.26
C PRO A 11 4.39 -4.14 -52.42
N ASP A 12 4.37 -5.36 -51.88
CA ASP A 12 3.44 -5.92 -50.90
C ASP A 12 2.83 -4.87 -49.97
N GLU A 13 1.50 -4.80 -49.94
CA GLU A 13 0.75 -4.05 -48.93
C GLU A 13 1.02 -4.73 -47.58
N ALA A 14 1.89 -4.12 -46.76
CA ALA A 14 2.23 -4.63 -45.43
C ALA A 14 0.94 -4.99 -44.66
N PRO A 15 0.75 -6.25 -44.22
CA PRO A 15 -0.50 -6.68 -43.60
C PRO A 15 -0.79 -5.83 -42.36
N LYS A 16 -1.81 -4.97 -42.44
CA LYS A 16 -2.27 -4.16 -41.31
C LYS A 16 -2.58 -5.11 -40.16
N PRO A 17 -1.89 -5.01 -39.01
CA PRO A 17 -2.10 -5.94 -37.91
C PRO A 17 -3.57 -5.89 -37.50
N SER A 18 -4.27 -7.02 -37.70
CA SER A 18 -5.70 -7.13 -37.43
C SER A 18 -5.97 -6.86 -35.96
N VAL A 19 -6.99 -6.06 -35.66
CA VAL A 19 -7.46 -5.72 -34.31
C VAL A 19 -7.63 -6.97 -33.43
N LYS A 20 -7.96 -8.13 -34.02
CA LYS A 20 -8.05 -9.41 -33.32
C LYS A 20 -6.70 -9.94 -32.80
N ARG A 21 -5.61 -9.76 -33.54
CA ARG A 21 -4.24 -10.12 -33.09
C ARG A 21 -3.77 -9.17 -31.99
N LEU A 22 -4.10 -7.88 -32.11
CA LEU A 22 -3.78 -6.90 -31.08
C LEU A 22 -4.56 -7.20 -29.77
N ALA A 23 -5.85 -7.51 -29.88
CA ALA A 23 -6.67 -7.92 -28.75
C ALA A 23 -6.17 -9.21 -28.09
N GLY A 24 -5.78 -10.22 -28.88
CA GLY A 24 -5.17 -11.45 -28.37
C GLY A 24 -3.84 -11.20 -27.63
N ALA A 25 -3.01 -10.27 -28.13
CA ALA A 25 -1.75 -9.89 -27.49
C ALA A 25 -1.99 -9.15 -26.16
N VAL A 26 -2.97 -8.24 -26.11
CA VAL A 26 -3.36 -7.53 -24.87
C VAL A 26 -3.91 -8.50 -23.84
N VAL A 27 -4.79 -9.43 -24.24
CA VAL A 27 -5.34 -10.45 -23.34
C VAL A 27 -4.25 -11.40 -22.82
N GLY A 28 -3.32 -11.83 -23.68
CA GLY A 28 -2.18 -12.66 -23.28
C GLY A 28 -1.25 -11.96 -22.30
N LEU A 29 -0.96 -10.67 -22.53
CA LEU A 29 -0.19 -9.85 -21.59
C LEU A 29 -0.92 -9.71 -20.25
N LEU A 30 -2.23 -9.39 -20.28
CA LEU A 30 -3.04 -9.26 -19.06
C LEU A 30 -3.05 -10.54 -18.24
N GLN A 31 -3.16 -11.69 -18.90
CA GLN A 31 -3.19 -13.00 -18.26
C GLN A 31 -1.86 -13.32 -17.56
N SER A 32 -0.71 -13.08 -18.22
CA SER A 32 0.61 -13.25 -17.59
C SER A 32 0.85 -12.28 -16.43
N HIS A 33 0.40 -11.03 -16.52
CA HIS A 33 0.51 -10.08 -15.41
C HIS A 33 -0.42 -10.44 -14.25
N LEU A 34 -1.63 -10.96 -14.49
CA LEU A 34 -2.53 -11.43 -13.45
C LEU A 34 -2.00 -12.66 -12.71
N GLU A 35 -1.32 -13.54 -13.43
CA GLU A 35 -0.66 -14.72 -12.85
C GLU A 35 0.52 -14.30 -11.97
N LEU A 36 1.36 -13.35 -12.44
CA LEU A 36 2.43 -12.77 -11.64
C LEU A 36 1.90 -11.98 -10.42
N LEU A 37 0.92 -11.10 -10.62
CA LEU A 37 0.27 -10.32 -9.55
C LEU A 37 -0.37 -11.23 -8.51
N GLY A 38 -0.96 -12.35 -8.93
CA GLY A 38 -1.54 -13.34 -8.01
C GLY A 38 -0.49 -13.97 -7.10
N ILE A 39 0.70 -14.25 -7.63
CA ILE A 39 1.83 -14.83 -6.88
C ILE A 39 2.44 -13.79 -5.94
N GLU A 40 2.70 -12.58 -6.42
CA GLU A 40 3.25 -11.47 -5.63
C GLU A 40 2.31 -11.07 -4.49
N VAL A 41 1.00 -10.99 -4.77
CA VAL A 41 -0.02 -10.74 -3.75
C VAL A 41 -0.06 -11.86 -2.72
N GLN A 42 0.07 -13.13 -3.11
CA GLN A 42 0.07 -14.24 -2.14
C GLN A 42 1.29 -14.20 -1.21
N GLU A 43 2.48 -13.94 -1.73
CA GLU A 43 3.69 -13.83 -0.91
C GLU A 43 3.63 -12.64 0.05
N GLU A 44 3.13 -11.49 -0.41
CA GLU A 44 3.09 -10.28 0.40
C GLU A 44 1.98 -10.34 1.48
N LYS A 45 0.89 -11.05 1.22
CA LYS A 45 -0.22 -11.25 2.16
C LYS A 45 0.17 -12.10 3.36
N VAL A 46 0.94 -13.17 3.18
CA VAL A 46 1.34 -14.04 4.29
C VAL A 46 2.26 -13.29 5.25
N ARG A 47 3.26 -12.57 4.73
CA ARG A 47 4.18 -11.77 5.55
C ARG A 47 3.44 -10.65 6.28
N THR A 48 2.57 -9.93 5.58
CA THR A 48 1.76 -8.85 6.17
C THR A 48 0.82 -9.40 7.26
N PHE A 49 0.20 -10.55 7.02
CA PHE A 49 -0.69 -11.21 7.98
C PHE A 49 0.06 -11.66 9.23
N GLN A 50 1.23 -12.27 9.08
CA GLN A 50 2.09 -12.66 10.20
C GLN A 50 2.54 -11.44 11.01
N LEU A 51 2.98 -10.36 10.35
CA LEU A 51 3.31 -9.10 11.03
C LEU A 51 2.11 -8.52 11.77
N PHE A 52 0.92 -8.52 11.15
CA PHE A 52 -0.30 -8.05 11.78
C PHE A 52 -0.64 -8.86 13.04
N LEU A 53 -0.51 -10.19 12.97
CA LEU A 53 -0.79 -11.09 14.09
C LEU A 53 0.20 -10.88 15.25
N PHE A 54 1.52 -10.85 14.98
CA PHE A 54 2.51 -10.57 16.02
C PHE A 54 2.41 -9.16 16.58
N THR A 55 2.12 -8.16 15.75
CA THR A 55 1.90 -6.77 16.20
C THR A 55 0.66 -6.68 17.09
N GLY A 56 -0.45 -7.32 16.68
CA GLY A 56 -1.67 -7.37 17.48
C GLY A 56 -1.47 -8.09 18.81
N LEU A 57 -0.80 -9.24 18.80
CA LEU A 57 -0.49 -10.00 20.01
C LEU A 57 0.44 -9.22 20.94
N SER A 58 1.47 -8.58 20.39
CA SER A 58 2.38 -7.69 21.13
C SER A 58 1.62 -6.52 21.76
N LEU A 59 0.67 -5.91 21.03
CA LEU A 59 -0.16 -4.82 21.55
C LEU A 59 -1.05 -5.29 22.72
N ILE A 60 -1.65 -6.49 22.63
CA ILE A 60 -2.46 -7.08 23.69
C ILE A 60 -1.62 -7.34 24.94
N PHE A 61 -0.48 -8.04 24.82
CA PHE A 61 0.40 -8.30 25.95
C PHE A 61 0.97 -7.00 26.54
N GLY A 62 1.33 -6.04 25.69
CA GLY A 62 1.76 -4.72 26.11
C GLY A 62 0.69 -4.00 26.93
N LEU A 63 -0.57 -4.04 26.50
CA LEU A 63 -1.69 -3.45 27.25
C LEU A 63 -1.93 -4.15 28.60
N LEU A 64 -1.85 -5.49 28.63
CA LEU A 64 -1.97 -6.26 29.88
C LEU A 64 -0.88 -5.90 30.89
N VAL A 65 0.38 -5.81 30.43
CA VAL A 65 1.51 -5.36 31.27
C VAL A 65 1.30 -3.92 31.72
N LEU A 66 0.88 -3.03 30.81
CA LEU A 66 0.63 -1.63 31.12
C LEU A 66 -0.39 -1.49 32.25
N VAL A 67 -1.54 -2.16 32.13
CA VAL A 67 -2.61 -2.18 33.15
C VAL A 67 -2.10 -2.80 34.46
N GLY A 68 -1.36 -3.90 34.39
CA GLY A 68 -0.76 -4.54 35.57
C GLY A 68 0.18 -3.62 36.33
N VAL A 69 1.05 -2.90 35.60
CA VAL A 69 1.93 -1.88 36.17
C VAL A 69 1.12 -0.71 36.74
N SER A 70 0.06 -0.27 36.06
CA SER A 70 -0.84 0.77 36.60
C SER A 70 -1.41 0.39 37.96
N ALA A 71 -1.95 -0.82 38.04
CA ALA A 71 -2.53 -1.36 39.26
C ALA A 71 -1.47 -1.47 40.35
N ALA A 72 -0.28 -1.99 40.02
CA ALA A 72 0.83 -2.10 40.97
C ALA A 72 1.25 -0.73 41.52
N VAL A 73 1.34 0.30 40.67
CA VAL A 73 1.64 1.67 41.11
C VAL A 73 0.53 2.20 42.04
N ILE A 74 -0.73 2.04 41.67
CA ILE A 74 -1.85 2.51 42.49
C ILE A 74 -1.88 1.80 43.85
N ILE A 75 -1.67 0.48 43.87
CA ILE A 75 -1.62 -0.32 45.09
C ILE A 75 -0.44 0.09 45.97
N ALA A 76 0.75 0.29 45.39
CA ALA A 76 1.95 0.69 46.13
C ALA A 76 1.81 2.06 46.81
N PHE A 77 1.03 2.96 46.22
CA PHE A 77 0.83 4.33 46.72
C PHE A 77 -0.55 4.55 47.36
N TRP A 78 -1.32 3.48 47.61
CA TRP A 78 -2.73 3.55 47.96
C TRP A 78 -3.03 4.36 49.24
N ASP A 79 -2.28 4.12 50.31
CA ASP A 79 -2.60 4.66 51.64
C ASP A 79 -2.40 6.18 51.76
N THR A 80 -1.39 6.72 51.09
CA THR A 80 -1.00 8.14 51.23
C THR A 80 -1.21 8.96 49.97
N TYR A 81 -0.98 8.38 48.79
CA TYR A 81 -0.86 9.12 47.54
C TYR A 81 -1.80 8.63 46.43
N ARG A 82 -2.84 7.84 46.74
CA ARG A 82 -3.79 7.31 45.74
C ARG A 82 -4.22 8.31 44.68
N MET A 83 -4.67 9.50 45.09
CA MET A 83 -5.14 10.54 44.15
C MET A 83 -4.01 11.06 43.27
N ALA A 84 -2.82 11.31 43.86
CA ALA A 84 -1.66 11.78 43.12
C ALA A 84 -1.13 10.71 42.15
N ALA A 85 -1.10 9.44 42.56
CA ALA A 85 -0.71 8.31 41.73
C ALA A 85 -1.67 8.12 40.56
N THR A 86 -2.99 8.16 40.80
CA THR A 86 -4.00 8.08 39.75
C THR A 86 -3.91 9.25 38.77
N LEU A 87 -3.82 10.49 39.25
CA LEU A 87 -3.70 11.68 38.40
C LEU A 87 -2.39 11.69 37.61
N GLY A 88 -1.28 11.27 38.23
CA GLY A 88 0.02 11.12 37.57
C GLY A 88 -0.04 10.11 36.43
N LEU A 89 -0.70 8.97 36.65
CA LEU A 89 -0.93 7.97 35.59
C LEU A 89 -1.82 8.50 34.47
N CYS A 90 -2.90 9.20 34.80
CA CYS A 90 -3.77 9.83 33.80
C CYS A 90 -3.01 10.85 32.96
N ALA A 91 -2.21 11.71 33.58
CA ALA A 91 -1.38 12.69 32.87
C ALA A 91 -0.36 11.99 31.96
N PHE A 92 0.31 10.94 32.47
CA PHE A 92 1.25 10.15 31.69
C PHE A 92 0.59 9.53 30.45
N TYR A 93 -0.58 8.88 30.60
CA TYR A 93 -1.32 8.31 29.46
C TYR A 93 -1.84 9.36 28.49
N ALA A 94 -2.28 10.52 28.97
CA ALA A 94 -2.72 11.61 28.12
C ALA A 94 -1.57 12.16 27.25
N VAL A 95 -0.37 12.33 27.81
CA VAL A 95 0.81 12.76 27.07
C VAL A 95 1.22 11.70 26.04
N ALA A 96 1.26 10.42 26.43
CA ALA A 96 1.57 9.32 25.52
C ALA A 96 0.57 9.27 24.34
N LEU A 97 -0.72 9.40 24.62
CA LEU A 97 -1.78 9.46 23.61
C LEU A 97 -1.59 10.64 22.66
N ALA A 98 -1.32 11.85 23.19
CA ALA A 98 -1.09 13.03 22.37
C ALA A 98 0.09 12.83 21.41
N ILE A 99 1.21 12.27 21.89
CA ILE A 99 2.37 11.96 21.05
C ILE A 99 1.98 10.97 19.94
N CYS A 100 1.27 9.89 20.28
CA CYS A 100 0.80 8.90 19.30
C CYS A 100 -0.10 9.54 18.23
N ILE A 101 -1.05 10.39 18.61
CA ILE A 101 -1.92 11.10 17.67
C ILE A 101 -1.11 12.01 16.75
N LEU A 102 -0.21 12.83 17.30
CA LEU A 102 0.63 13.73 16.50
C LEU A 102 1.50 12.96 15.51
N ARG A 103 2.07 11.83 15.93
CA ARG A 103 2.87 10.96 15.06
C ARG A 103 1.99 10.31 13.98
N ALA A 104 0.83 9.77 14.34
CA ALA A 104 -0.11 9.20 13.37
C ALA A 104 -0.54 10.24 12.32
N LEU A 105 -0.87 11.45 12.75
CA LEU A 105 -1.21 12.56 11.86
C LEU A 105 -0.02 12.95 10.96
N SER A 106 1.21 12.92 11.48
CA SER A 106 2.41 13.20 10.67
C SER A 106 2.66 12.12 9.60
N LEU A 107 2.40 10.85 9.93
CA LEU A 107 2.53 9.74 8.99
C LEU A 107 1.49 9.82 7.88
N VAL A 108 0.23 10.14 8.21
CA VAL A 108 -0.83 10.34 7.21
C VAL A 108 -0.52 11.52 6.29
N LYS A 109 0.08 12.60 6.81
CA LYS A 109 0.49 13.76 6.00
C LYS A 109 1.69 13.46 5.08
N GLY A 110 2.60 12.58 5.50
CA GLY A 110 3.78 12.19 4.71
C GLY A 110 3.51 11.02 3.75
N ALA A 111 2.52 10.19 4.03
CA ALA A 111 2.10 9.10 3.17
C ALA A 111 1.14 9.64 2.11
N ALA A 112 1.68 10.09 0.99
CA ALA A 112 0.93 10.12 -0.26
C ALA A 112 1.28 8.87 -1.09
N PRO A 113 0.68 7.69 -0.78
CA PRO A 113 1.04 6.43 -1.41
C PRO A 113 0.76 6.37 -2.92
N PHE A 114 0.09 7.40 -3.46
CA PHE A 114 -0.23 7.54 -4.88
C PHE A 114 0.16 8.90 -5.43
N HIS A 115 1.08 9.65 -4.80
CA HIS A 115 1.44 10.97 -5.35
C HIS A 115 2.03 10.84 -6.76
N ALA A 116 2.96 9.91 -6.95
CA ALA A 116 3.49 9.60 -8.27
C ALA A 116 2.40 9.12 -9.24
N THR A 117 1.54 8.20 -8.81
CA THR A 117 0.44 7.66 -9.64
C THR A 117 -0.62 8.73 -9.98
N LEU A 118 -0.99 9.60 -9.04
CA LEU A 118 -1.93 10.70 -9.24
C LEU A 118 -1.34 11.79 -10.13
N GLU A 119 -0.04 12.05 -10.00
CA GLU A 119 0.67 12.99 -10.85
C GLU A 119 0.79 12.46 -12.28
N GLU A 120 1.01 11.15 -12.45
CA GLU A 120 0.94 10.46 -13.74
C GLU A 120 -0.49 10.47 -14.33
N LEU A 121 -1.52 10.29 -13.49
CA LEU A 121 -2.92 10.33 -13.90
C LEU A 121 -3.35 11.74 -14.31
N ASN A 122 -2.89 12.75 -13.58
CA ASN A 122 -3.14 14.16 -13.90
C ASN A 122 -2.42 14.57 -15.19
N ARG A 123 -1.18 14.11 -15.40
CA ARG A 123 -0.43 14.35 -16.63
C ARG A 123 -1.05 13.65 -17.84
N ASN A 124 -1.68 12.49 -17.65
CA ASN A 124 -2.50 11.85 -18.68
C ASN A 124 -3.78 12.65 -18.97
N ARG A 125 -4.46 13.17 -17.94
CA ARG A 125 -5.65 14.01 -18.10
C ARG A 125 -5.36 15.30 -18.88
N GLU A 126 -4.25 15.97 -18.59
CA GLU A 126 -3.79 17.16 -19.33
C GLU A 126 -3.44 16.86 -20.79
N ARG A 127 -3.02 15.63 -21.11
CA ARG A 127 -2.77 15.20 -22.50
C ARG A 127 -4.05 14.80 -23.25
N LEU A 128 -5.11 14.43 -22.52
CA LEU A 128 -6.39 13.95 -23.06
C LEU A 128 -7.44 15.06 -23.21
N LEU A 129 -7.29 16.18 -22.49
CA LEU A 129 -8.12 17.37 -22.65
C LEU A 129 -7.27 18.45 -23.35
N PRO A 130 -7.49 18.71 -24.66
CA PRO A 130 -6.81 19.78 -25.39
C PRO A 130 -7.18 21.18 -24.88
#